data_AF-A0A821KFE3-F1
#
_entry.id   AF-A0A821KFE3-F1
#
_cell.length_a   1.000
_cell.length_b   1.000
_cell.length_c   1.000
_cell.angle_alpha   90.00
_cell.angle_beta   90.00
_cell.angle_gamma   90.00
#
_symmetry.space_group_name_H-M   'P 1'
#
loop_
_entity.id
_entity.type
_entity.pdbx_description
1 polymer ?
#
loop_
_entity_poly.entity_id
_entity_poly.type
_entity_poly.pdbx_seq_one_letter_code
_entity_poly.pdbx_strand_id
1 'polypeptide(L)'
;IMMDPKNYYMVYLLKISAFLHSCVAFLMMISYYKLKVPLVIFKREKEIARKLEFEGAWLIDQPSETNSWILSYLSREWHKLVISSQSFPDSYWDKFVKKKVRNKYSDQFDYDELSRFLGMEKNDTPGKFEVVKPVETGLWGKIKSVDMRYQVWKWGVIFTDNVSNKNTVPKRYD
;
A
#
# COMPACT_ATOMS: atom_id res chain seq x y z
N ILE A 1 -0.75 -21.77 43.37
CA ILE A 1 0.69 -22.03 43.60
C ILE A 1 1.09 -21.24 44.83
N MET A 2 1.27 -21.90 45.98
CA MET A 2 1.74 -21.22 47.19
C MET A 2 3.24 -20.94 47.01
N MET A 3 3.61 -19.66 46.98
CA MET A 3 4.99 -19.23 46.77
C MET A 3 5.70 -19.06 48.10
N ASP A 4 6.90 -19.62 48.17
CA ASP A 4 7.79 -19.52 49.33
C ASP A 4 8.04 -18.03 49.67
N PRO A 5 7.88 -17.56 50.92
CA PRO A 5 8.03 -16.15 51.30
C PRO A 5 9.36 -15.50 50.88
N LYS A 6 10.41 -16.30 50.64
CA LYS A 6 11.71 -15.83 50.13
C LYS A 6 11.70 -15.42 48.64
N ASN A 7 10.73 -15.90 47.85
CA ASN A 7 10.63 -15.69 46.40
C ASN A 7 9.63 -14.59 46.00
N TYR A 8 9.02 -13.89 46.96
CA TYR A 8 8.02 -12.86 46.69
C TYR A 8 8.54 -11.73 45.78
N TYR A 9 9.80 -11.34 45.97
CA TYR A 9 10.47 -10.32 45.14
C TYR A 9 10.61 -10.74 43.66
N MET A 10 10.91 -12.01 43.40
CA MET A 10 11.08 -12.55 42.04
C MET A 10 9.79 -12.44 41.21
N VAL A 11 8.64 -12.67 41.86
CA VAL A 11 7.32 -12.61 41.19
C VAL A 11 6.99 -11.19 40.77
N TYR A 12 7.28 -10.21 41.62
CA TYR A 12 7.07 -8.80 41.31
C TYR A 12 8.00 -8.33 40.19
N LEU A 13 9.28 -8.73 40.24
CA LEU A 13 10.24 -8.46 39.17
C LEU A 13 9.80 -9.05 37.83
N LEU A 14 9.32 -10.30 37.80
CA LEU A 14 8.84 -10.94 36.58
C LEU A 14 7.62 -10.21 36.00
N LYS A 15 6.71 -9.72 36.83
CA LYS A 15 5.57 -8.91 36.37
C LYS A 15 6.01 -7.58 35.77
N ILE A 16 6.92 -6.87 36.42
CA ILE A 16 7.49 -5.63 35.88
C ILE A 16 8.24 -5.90 34.57
N SER A 17 9.05 -6.96 34.53
CA SER A 17 9.79 -7.34 33.33
C SER A 17 8.85 -7.70 32.18
N ALA A 18 7.76 -8.42 32.44
CA ALA A 18 6.76 -8.74 31.42
C ALA A 18 6.10 -7.47 30.88
N PHE A 19 5.71 -6.55 31.77
CA PHE A 19 5.14 -5.26 31.38
C PHE A 19 6.12 -4.43 30.54
N LEU A 20 7.38 -4.32 31.00
CA LEU A 20 8.43 -3.58 30.31
C LEU A 20 8.74 -4.19 28.94
N HIS A 21 8.81 -5.52 28.85
CA HIS A 21 9.00 -6.21 27.56
C HIS A 21 7.84 -5.91 26.59
N SER A 22 6.59 -5.91 27.06
CA SER A 22 5.44 -5.53 26.24
C SER A 22 5.49 -4.06 25.80
N CYS A 23 5.89 -3.15 26.68
CA CYS A 23 6.05 -1.73 26.34
C CYS A 23 7.13 -1.52 25.28
N VAL A 24 8.31 -2.16 25.43
CA VAL A 24 9.39 -2.06 24.44
C VAL A 24 8.95 -2.64 23.10
N ALA A 25 8.29 -3.81 23.10
CA ALA A 25 7.76 -4.40 21.87
C ALA A 25 6.74 -3.48 21.17
N PHE A 26 5.89 -2.80 21.94
CA PHE A 26 4.93 -1.83 21.42
C PHE A 26 5.60 -0.58 20.81
N LEU A 27 6.63 -0.02 21.47
CA LEU A 27 7.42 1.08 20.94
C LEU A 27 8.16 0.71 19.63
N MET A 28 8.70 -0.51 19.58
CA MET A 28 9.34 -1.05 18.37
C MET A 28 8.33 -1.18 17.22
N MET A 29 7.11 -1.62 17.50
CA MET A 29 6.04 -1.67 16.50
C MET A 29 5.71 -0.28 15.95
N ILE A 30 5.57 0.75 16.79
CA ILE A 30 5.32 2.13 16.35
C ILE A 30 6.45 2.63 15.46
N SER A 31 7.70 2.38 15.87
CA SER A 31 8.90 2.78 15.13
C SER A 31 8.94 2.13 13.74
N TYR A 32 8.59 0.86 13.64
CA TYR A 32 8.46 0.15 12.37
C TYR A 32 7.43 0.81 11.43
N TYR A 33 6.24 1.15 11.95
CA TYR A 33 5.19 1.81 11.16
C TYR A 33 5.56 3.22 10.69
N LYS A 34 6.38 3.96 11.44
CA LYS A 34 6.75 5.34 11.07
C LYS A 34 7.98 5.41 10.17
N LEU A 35 8.92 4.49 10.28
CA LEU A 35 10.16 4.53 9.49
C LEU A 35 10.14 3.56 8.31
N LYS A 36 9.82 2.29 8.55
CA LYS A 36 9.98 1.23 7.54
C LYS A 36 8.80 1.19 6.57
N VAL A 37 7.57 1.23 7.08
CA VAL A 37 6.36 1.11 6.25
C VAL A 37 6.29 2.18 5.16
N PRO A 38 6.50 3.49 5.43
CA PRO A 38 6.42 4.51 4.39
C PRO A 38 7.45 4.29 3.28
N LEU A 39 8.65 3.82 3.63
CA LEU A 39 9.71 3.53 2.66
C LEU A 39 9.35 2.37 1.74
N VAL A 40 8.74 1.32 2.28
CA VAL A 40 8.29 0.14 1.51
C VAL A 40 7.18 0.55 0.54
N ILE A 41 6.17 1.28 1.03
CA ILE A 41 5.08 1.79 0.18
C ILE A 41 5.64 2.71 -0.92
N PHE A 42 6.56 3.61 -0.58
CA PHE A 42 7.23 4.48 -1.55
C PHE A 42 7.93 3.69 -2.66
N LYS A 43 8.72 2.66 -2.31
CA LYS A 43 9.42 1.83 -3.30
C LYS A 43 8.44 1.13 -4.25
N ARG A 44 7.35 0.59 -3.71
CA ARG A 44 6.33 -0.13 -4.49
C ARG A 44 5.54 0.80 -5.40
N GLU A 45 5.08 1.95 -4.88
CA GLU A 45 4.41 2.94 -5.73
C GLU A 45 5.33 3.47 -6.82
N LYS A 46 6.60 3.75 -6.49
CA LYS A 46 7.61 4.17 -7.47
C LYS A 46 7.80 3.15 -8.58
N GLU A 47 7.87 1.86 -8.26
CA GLU A 47 8.01 0.79 -9.24
C GLU A 47 6.78 0.72 -10.15
N ILE A 48 5.57 0.74 -9.56
CA ILE A 48 4.30 0.71 -10.31
C ILE A 48 4.20 1.93 -11.23
N ALA A 49 4.49 3.13 -10.73
CA ALA A 49 4.46 4.36 -11.50
C ALA A 49 5.40 4.31 -12.71
N ARG A 50 6.63 3.82 -12.52
CA ARG A 50 7.61 3.71 -13.60
C ARG A 50 7.22 2.67 -14.64
N LYS A 51 6.77 1.48 -14.23
CA LYS A 51 6.30 0.45 -15.16
C LYS A 51 5.08 0.92 -15.95
N LEU A 52 4.17 1.64 -15.30
CA LEU A 52 3.02 2.25 -15.95
C LEU A 52 3.43 3.33 -16.97
N GLU A 53 4.34 4.23 -16.59
CA GLU A 53 4.78 5.34 -17.44
C GLU A 53 5.66 4.92 -18.60
N PHE A 54 6.61 4.00 -18.38
CA PHE A 54 7.60 3.63 -19.40
C PHE A 54 7.16 2.45 -20.25
N GLU A 55 6.63 1.40 -19.63
CA GLU A 55 6.34 0.12 -20.29
C GLU A 55 4.86 0.01 -20.71
N GLY A 56 3.98 0.90 -20.23
CA GLY A 56 2.54 0.75 -20.41
C GLY A 56 2.04 -0.52 -19.72
N ALA A 57 2.74 -0.96 -18.68
CA ALA A 57 2.41 -2.17 -17.96
C ALA A 57 0.95 -2.12 -17.49
N TRP A 58 0.25 -3.25 -17.62
CA TRP A 58 -1.16 -3.42 -17.28
C TRP A 58 -2.19 -2.68 -18.16
N LEU A 59 -1.77 -1.82 -19.10
CA LEU A 59 -2.63 -1.30 -20.17
C LEU A 59 -2.70 -2.30 -21.33
N ILE A 60 -1.54 -2.84 -21.73
CA ILE A 60 -1.42 -3.81 -22.81
C ILE A 60 -1.59 -5.21 -22.22
N ASP A 61 -2.50 -6.00 -22.77
CA ASP A 61 -2.63 -7.41 -22.39
C ASP A 61 -1.38 -8.18 -22.81
N GLN A 62 -0.48 -8.42 -21.86
CA GLN A 62 0.66 -9.30 -22.04
C GLN A 62 0.21 -10.76 -21.90
N PRO A 63 0.61 -11.67 -22.81
CA PRO A 63 0.32 -13.08 -22.65
C PRO A 63 1.05 -13.59 -21.40
N SER A 64 0.29 -14.06 -20.39
CA SER A 64 0.87 -14.68 -19.21
C SER A 64 1.36 -16.08 -19.57
N GLU A 65 2.66 -16.22 -19.79
CA GLU A 65 3.24 -17.52 -20.16
C GLU A 65 3.17 -18.51 -18.97
N THR A 66 2.47 -19.62 -19.24
CA THR A 66 2.56 -20.98 -18.69
C THR A 66 3.06 -21.22 -17.24
N ASN A 67 2.20 -21.87 -16.45
CA ASN A 67 2.41 -22.57 -15.16
C ASN A 67 2.28 -21.79 -13.84
N SER A 68 2.07 -20.47 -13.85
CA SER A 68 1.61 -19.71 -12.66
C SER A 68 0.57 -18.65 -13.03
N TRP A 69 -0.41 -19.04 -13.84
CA TRP A 69 -1.41 -18.13 -14.41
C TRP A 69 -2.26 -17.43 -13.32
N ILE A 70 -2.58 -18.12 -12.23
CA ILE A 70 -3.46 -17.59 -11.18
C ILE A 70 -2.77 -16.53 -10.32
N LEU A 71 -1.51 -16.76 -9.95
CA LEU A 71 -0.77 -15.81 -9.11
C LEU A 71 -0.36 -14.56 -9.90
N SER A 72 0.01 -14.73 -11.16
CA SER A 72 0.31 -13.62 -12.07
C SER A 72 -0.94 -12.78 -12.36
N TYR A 73 -2.09 -13.43 -12.61
CA TYR A 73 -3.37 -12.75 -12.76
C TYR A 73 -3.74 -11.94 -11.50
N LEU A 74 -3.66 -12.55 -10.32
CA LEU A 74 -4.00 -11.85 -9.07
C LEU A 74 -3.05 -10.68 -8.79
N SER A 75 -1.75 -10.83 -9.07
CA SER A 75 -0.78 -9.76 -8.92
C SER A 75 -1.08 -8.59 -9.86
N ARG A 76 -1.46 -8.88 -11.11
CA ARG A 76 -1.90 -7.87 -12.08
C ARG A 76 -3.14 -7.14 -11.60
N GLU A 77 -4.19 -7.85 -11.20
CA GLU A 77 -5.42 -7.23 -10.71
C GLU A 77 -5.18 -6.43 -9.42
N TRP A 78 -4.28 -6.89 -8.56
CA TRP A 78 -3.83 -6.16 -7.38
C TRP A 78 -3.14 -4.83 -7.74
N HIS A 79 -2.34 -4.81 -8.82
CA HIS A 79 -1.75 -3.58 -9.35
C HIS A 79 -2.80 -2.66 -10.00
N LYS A 80 -3.74 -3.20 -10.78
CA LYS A 80 -4.85 -2.41 -11.36
C LYS A 80 -5.74 -1.77 -10.29
N LEU A 81 -5.95 -2.46 -9.17
CA LEU A 81 -6.73 -1.95 -8.05
C LEU A 81 -6.11 -0.67 -7.45
N VAL A 82 -4.79 -0.61 -7.27
CA VAL A 82 -4.12 0.62 -6.81
C VAL A 82 -4.05 1.69 -7.89
N ILE A 83 -3.85 1.31 -9.16
CA ILE A 83 -3.78 2.28 -10.27
C ILE A 83 -5.12 3.03 -10.44
N SER A 84 -6.24 2.31 -10.30
CA SER A 84 -7.60 2.87 -10.38
C SER A 84 -8.06 3.62 -9.12
N SER A 85 -7.28 3.58 -8.04
CA SER A 85 -7.58 4.31 -6.80
C SER A 85 -7.31 5.81 -6.98
N GLN A 86 -8.17 6.67 -6.43
CA GLN A 86 -8.01 8.12 -6.52
C GLN A 86 -6.77 8.62 -5.76
N SER A 87 -6.41 7.92 -4.69
CA SER A 87 -5.25 8.28 -3.85
C SER A 87 -3.91 7.96 -4.52
N PHE A 88 -3.87 7.12 -5.57
CA PHE A 88 -2.61 6.84 -6.26
C PHE A 88 -2.16 8.02 -7.13
N PRO A 89 -0.90 8.49 -7.06
CA PRO A 89 0.16 8.07 -6.14
C PRO A 89 0.29 8.98 -4.89
N ASP A 90 0.03 8.46 -3.69
CA ASP A 90 0.04 9.24 -2.43
C ASP A 90 1.42 9.28 -1.77
N SER A 91 2.16 8.18 -1.81
CA SER A 91 3.49 8.11 -1.19
C SER A 91 4.62 8.49 -2.14
N TYR A 92 4.43 8.33 -3.45
CA TYR A 92 5.43 8.74 -4.46
C TYR A 92 5.50 10.26 -4.65
N TRP A 93 6.68 10.73 -5.08
CA TRP A 93 6.96 12.17 -5.23
C TRP A 93 6.29 12.78 -6.46
N ASP A 94 6.18 12.02 -7.56
CA ASP A 94 5.53 12.51 -8.78
C ASP A 94 4.02 12.28 -8.71
N LYS A 95 3.27 13.36 -8.48
CA LYS A 95 1.80 13.35 -8.38
C LYS A 95 1.09 13.35 -9.73
N PHE A 96 1.81 13.64 -10.81
CA PHE A 96 1.22 13.80 -12.15
C PHE A 96 1.39 12.56 -13.04
N VAL A 97 1.83 11.43 -12.47
CA VAL A 97 2.04 10.16 -13.21
C VAL A 97 0.81 9.77 -14.02
N LYS A 98 -0.40 9.85 -13.44
CA LYS A 98 -1.64 9.51 -14.16
C LYS A 98 -1.89 10.40 -15.37
N LYS A 99 -1.64 11.72 -15.23
CA LYS A 99 -1.77 12.69 -16.33
C LYS A 99 -0.72 12.43 -17.42
N LYS A 100 0.52 12.11 -17.03
CA LYS A 100 1.60 11.77 -17.97
C LYS A 100 1.30 10.49 -18.76
N VAL A 101 0.87 9.43 -18.07
CA VAL A 101 0.47 8.15 -18.70
C VAL A 101 -0.69 8.39 -19.67
N ARG A 102 -1.70 9.17 -19.26
CA ARG A 102 -2.82 9.54 -20.13
C ARG A 102 -2.34 10.20 -21.42
N ASN A 103 -1.46 11.18 -21.32
CA ASN A 103 -0.96 11.94 -22.47
C ASN A 103 0.02 11.13 -23.34
N LYS A 104 0.75 10.16 -22.78
CA LYS A 104 1.71 9.36 -23.52
C LYS A 104 1.04 8.25 -24.34
N TYR A 105 -0.03 7.67 -23.81
CA TYR A 105 -0.74 6.54 -24.44
C TYR A 105 -2.05 6.96 -25.11
N SER A 106 -2.37 8.26 -25.21
CA SER A 106 -3.58 8.78 -25.86
C SER A 106 -3.65 8.48 -27.35
N ASP A 107 -2.52 8.23 -28.00
CA ASP A 107 -2.47 7.90 -29.43
C ASP A 107 -2.80 6.42 -29.69
N GLN A 108 -2.62 5.56 -28.68
CA GLN A 108 -2.81 4.10 -28.78
C GLN A 108 -4.16 3.66 -28.20
N PHE A 109 -4.67 4.37 -27.18
CA PHE A 109 -5.90 4.03 -26.46
C PHE A 109 -6.85 5.23 -26.45
N ASP A 110 -8.15 4.95 -26.39
CA ASP A 110 -9.15 6.00 -26.27
C ASP A 110 -9.00 6.78 -24.95
N TYR A 111 -9.21 8.10 -25.02
CA TYR A 111 -8.97 9.01 -23.90
C TYR A 111 -9.90 8.71 -22.71
N ASP A 112 -11.16 8.36 -23.00
CA ASP A 112 -12.16 8.09 -21.97
C ASP A 112 -11.92 6.74 -21.29
N GLU A 113 -11.49 5.73 -22.06
CA GLU A 113 -11.13 4.42 -21.53
C GLU A 113 -9.92 4.51 -20.58
N LEU A 114 -8.87 5.22 -20.99
CA LEU A 114 -7.67 5.41 -20.18
C LEU A 114 -7.96 6.22 -18.91
N SER A 115 -8.85 7.21 -19.01
CA SER A 115 -9.30 8.00 -17.87
C SER A 115 -10.07 7.15 -16.85
N ARG A 116 -10.95 6.28 -17.34
CA ARG A 116 -11.68 5.33 -16.50
C ARG A 116 -10.75 4.31 -15.83
N PHE A 117 -9.78 3.75 -16.56
CA PHE A 117 -8.81 2.78 -16.04
C PHE A 117 -7.97 3.34 -14.89
N LEU A 118 -7.45 4.55 -15.07
CA LEU A 118 -6.64 5.24 -14.04
C LEU A 118 -7.49 5.80 -12.90
N GLY A 119 -8.81 5.62 -12.92
CA GLY A 119 -9.73 6.15 -11.92
C GLY A 119 -9.70 7.68 -11.82
N MET A 120 -9.38 8.34 -12.93
CA MET A 120 -9.47 9.80 -13.05
C MET A 120 -10.94 10.09 -13.33
N GLU A 121 -11.68 10.48 -12.29
CA GLU A 121 -13.07 10.88 -12.47
C GLU A 121 -13.14 12.04 -13.48
N LYS A 122 -14.32 12.22 -14.11
CA LYS A 122 -14.61 13.32 -15.05
C LYS A 122 -14.41 14.74 -14.44
N ASN A 123 -14.03 14.81 -13.17
CA ASN A 123 -13.72 16.00 -12.40
C ASN A 123 -12.29 16.54 -12.66
N ASP A 124 -11.38 15.73 -13.24
CA ASP A 124 -10.03 16.18 -13.64
C ASP A 124 -10.00 16.89 -15.02
N THR A 125 -11.17 17.07 -15.65
CA THR A 125 -11.33 17.95 -16.81
C THR A 125 -11.27 19.40 -16.32
N PRO A 126 -10.36 20.25 -16.80
CA PRO A 126 -10.28 21.64 -16.35
C PRO A 126 -11.56 22.37 -16.74
N GLY A 127 -12.48 22.55 -15.81
CA GLY A 127 -13.74 23.26 -16.06
C GLY A 127 -15.01 22.67 -15.42
N LYS A 128 -14.99 21.45 -14.85
CA LYS A 128 -16.17 20.90 -14.16
C LYS A 128 -16.04 21.02 -12.64
N PHE A 129 -16.29 22.23 -12.13
CA PHE A 129 -16.56 22.44 -10.71
C PHE A 129 -17.98 21.92 -10.44
N GLU A 130 -18.11 20.72 -9.87
CA GLU A 130 -19.42 20.23 -9.44
C GLU A 130 -19.41 19.87 -7.96
N VAL A 131 -20.10 20.74 -7.21
CA VAL A 131 -20.86 20.48 -5.99
C VAL A 131 -20.11 19.66 -4.96
N VAL A 132 -19.48 20.38 -4.02
CA VAL A 132 -19.16 19.90 -2.67
C VAL A 132 -20.43 19.27 -2.11
N LYS A 133 -20.56 17.94 -2.22
CA LYS A 133 -21.58 17.18 -1.50
C LYS A 133 -21.40 17.53 -0.02
N PRO A 134 -22.49 17.79 0.72
CA PRO A 134 -22.40 18.28 2.08
C PRO A 134 -21.48 17.34 2.85
N VAL A 135 -20.36 17.90 3.33
CA VAL A 135 -19.39 17.17 4.14
C VAL A 135 -20.18 16.64 5.32
N GLU A 136 -20.46 15.35 5.31
CA GLU A 136 -21.17 14.66 6.37
C GLU A 136 -20.28 14.78 7.62
N THR A 137 -20.57 15.78 8.45
CA THR A 137 -19.79 16.19 9.62
C THR A 137 -19.90 15.09 10.68
N GLY A 138 -19.07 14.07 10.55
CA GLY A 138 -19.02 12.93 11.45
C GLY A 138 -17.90 11.98 11.09
N LEU A 139 -17.45 11.18 12.07
CA LEU A 139 -16.42 10.15 11.86
C LEU A 139 -16.78 9.19 10.71
N TRP A 140 -18.07 8.90 10.53
CA TRP A 140 -18.62 8.09 9.43
C TRP A 140 -18.45 8.75 8.05
N GLY A 141 -18.64 10.07 7.94
CA GLY A 141 -18.38 10.81 6.71
C GLY A 141 -16.89 10.80 6.34
N LYS A 142 -16.00 10.91 7.34
CA LYS A 142 -14.56 10.75 7.12
C LYS A 142 -14.19 9.33 6.67
N ILE A 143 -14.76 8.29 7.29
CA ILE A 143 -14.50 6.89 6.89
C ILE A 143 -14.98 6.64 5.45
N LYS A 144 -16.13 7.17 5.06
CA LYS A 144 -16.66 7.04 3.69
C LYS A 144 -15.82 7.83 2.66
N SER A 145 -15.16 8.90 3.07
CA SER A 145 -14.23 9.67 2.22
C SER A 145 -12.87 8.99 2.03
N VAL A 146 -12.54 7.95 2.82
CA VAL A 146 -11.27 7.23 2.69
C VAL A 146 -11.32 6.28 1.49
N ASP A 147 -10.28 6.32 0.66
CA ASP A 147 -10.13 5.37 -0.45
C ASP A 147 -9.80 3.96 0.06
N MET A 148 -10.86 3.18 0.29
CA MET A 148 -10.74 1.80 0.79
C MET A 148 -9.90 0.90 -0.12
N ARG A 149 -9.88 1.14 -1.44
CA ARG A 149 -9.06 0.35 -2.38
C ARG A 149 -7.58 0.57 -2.08
N TYR A 150 -7.19 1.82 -1.89
CA TYR A 150 -5.82 2.18 -1.53
C TYR A 150 -5.41 1.59 -0.17
N GLN A 151 -6.30 1.64 0.82
CA GLN A 151 -6.01 1.09 2.14
C GLN A 151 -5.83 -0.43 2.08
N VAL A 152 -6.75 -1.17 1.45
CA VAL A 152 -6.63 -2.62 1.27
C VAL A 152 -5.33 -2.99 0.56
N TRP A 153 -4.97 -2.24 -0.49
CA TRP A 153 -3.70 -2.41 -1.17
C TRP A 153 -2.50 -2.20 -0.24
N LYS A 154 -2.50 -1.09 0.53
CA LYS A 154 -1.43 -0.74 1.47
C LYS A 154 -1.22 -1.82 2.53
N TRP A 155 -2.30 -2.37 3.09
CA TRP A 155 -2.23 -3.48 4.02
C TRP A 155 -1.59 -4.73 3.38
N GLY A 156 -2.02 -5.12 2.18
CA GLY A 156 -1.44 -6.29 1.51
C GLY A 156 0.04 -6.12 1.16
N VAL A 157 0.49 -4.90 0.81
CA VAL A 157 1.92 -4.61 0.62
C VAL A 157 2.70 -4.79 1.94
N ILE A 158 2.18 -4.30 3.06
CA ILE A 158 2.83 -4.43 4.37
C ILE A 158 2.96 -5.91 4.78
N PHE A 159 1.93 -6.72 4.53
CA PHE A 159 1.96 -8.15 4.84
C PHE A 159 2.95 -8.93 3.96
N THR A 160 3.02 -8.60 2.67
CA THR A 160 3.88 -9.30 1.70
C THR A 160 5.36 -8.91 1.78
N ASP A 161 5.69 -7.70 2.24
CA ASP A 161 7.09 -7.23 2.39
C ASP A 161 7.90 -8.08 3.39
N ASN A 162 7.25 -8.59 4.44
CA ASN A 162 7.87 -9.47 5.43
C ASN A 162 8.39 -10.79 4.85
N VAL A 163 7.78 -11.27 3.74
CA VAL A 163 8.21 -12.48 3.03
C VAL A 163 9.49 -12.19 2.21
N SER A 164 9.59 -11.00 1.62
CA SER A 164 10.75 -10.62 0.81
C SER A 164 12.02 -10.41 1.66
N ASN A 165 11.89 -9.80 2.84
CA ASN A 165 13.04 -9.49 3.72
C ASN A 165 13.69 -10.74 4.37
N LYS A 166 12.95 -11.85 4.51
CA LYS A 166 13.52 -13.13 4.98
C LYS A 166 14.36 -13.85 3.94
N ASN A 167 14.15 -13.54 2.65
CA ASN A 167 14.85 -14.18 1.53
C ASN A 167 16.10 -13.39 1.08
N THR A 168 16.34 -12.21 1.66
CA THR A 168 17.52 -11.38 1.34
C THR A 168 18.69 -11.56 2.31
N VAL A 169 18.58 -12.43 3.32
CA VAL A 169 19.75 -12.84 4.11
C VAL A 169 20.51 -13.86 3.25
N PRO A 170 21.70 -13.52 2.71
CA PRO A 170 22.50 -14.53 2.04
C PRO A 170 22.79 -15.63 3.05
N LYS A 171 22.48 -16.88 2.71
CA LYS A 171 23.09 -18.02 3.41
C LYS A 171 24.59 -17.82 3.28
N ARG A 172 25.27 -17.41 4.35
CA ARG A 172 26.71 -17.62 4.47
C ARG A 172 26.88 -19.12 4.37
N TYR A 173 27.42 -19.57 3.26
CA TYR A 173 27.98 -20.90 3.17
C TYR A 173 29.29 -20.81 3.95
N ASP A 174 29.31 -21.43 5.12
CA ASP A 174 30.54 -21.79 5.82
C ASP A 174 31.20 -22.98 5.10
#